data_AF-A0AAU4EA87-F1
#
_entry.id   AF-A0AAU4EA87-F1
#
_cell.length_a   1.000
_cell.length_b   1.000
_cell.length_c   1.000
_cell.angle_alpha   90.00
_cell.angle_beta   90.00
_cell.angle_gamma   90.00
#
_symmetry.space_group_name_H-M   'P 1'
#
loop_
_entity.id
_entity.type
_entity.pdbx_description
1 polymer ?
#
loop_
_entity_poly.entity_id
_entity_poly.type
_entity_poly.pdbx_seq_one_letter_code
_entity_poly.pdbx_strand_id
1 'polypeptide(L)'
;MRGDLDGGRAEDALAGSETSFLFVSGSGVLLQRTGGAWSEDSFAEDDPFTVEPPAARRPAVEEPARAAAGRDVRAIVLRPGMVRGPGEHGHLALIRRSVDRTGAACSVGEGLSTYSHVHLDDVARLAGLALARGTAGALDHAVAGETPTRWIAEAVARERGCATRSLTPAEATTVWGAFDALILAASSRCRAPRTRR
;
A
#
# COMPACT_ATOMS: atom_id res chain seq x y z
N MET A 1 27.04 1.78 16.65
CA MET A 1 26.68 3.17 16.99
C MET A 1 25.69 3.66 15.95
N ARG A 2 24.40 3.36 16.15
CA ARG A 2 23.30 3.86 15.31
C ARG A 2 22.49 4.75 16.23
N GLY A 3 22.46 6.04 15.90
CA GLY A 3 22.00 7.10 16.78
C GLY A 3 20.58 6.91 17.26
N ASP A 4 20.37 7.29 18.51
CA ASP A 4 19.08 7.50 19.13
C ASP A 4 18.20 8.37 18.22
N LEU A 5 17.04 7.85 17.88
CA LEU A 5 15.93 8.61 17.30
C LEU A 5 15.22 9.32 18.45
N ASP A 6 15.90 10.30 19.05
CA ASP A 6 15.34 11.16 20.11
C ASP A 6 14.71 12.45 19.53
N GLY A 7 14.17 12.34 18.32
CA GLY A 7 13.17 13.29 17.82
C GLY A 7 11.82 12.83 18.35
N GLY A 8 11.30 13.51 19.37
CA GLY A 8 10.02 13.18 20.00
C GLY A 8 8.94 12.85 18.96
N ARG A 9 8.22 11.76 19.16
CA ARG A 9 7.26 11.27 18.16
C ARG A 9 6.10 12.25 18.05
N ALA A 10 5.49 12.37 16.88
CA ALA A 10 4.44 13.39 16.65
C ALA A 10 3.26 13.22 17.62
N GLU A 11 2.92 11.99 17.97
CA GLU A 11 1.91 11.65 18.97
C GLU A 11 2.29 12.07 20.40
N ASP A 12 3.58 12.14 20.73
CA ASP A 12 4.04 12.54 22.06
C ASP A 12 3.77 14.02 22.33
N ALA A 13 3.89 14.85 21.29
CA ALA A 13 3.59 16.28 21.35
C ALA A 13 2.09 16.57 21.49
N LEU A 14 1.22 15.60 21.24
CA LEU A 14 -0.25 15.75 21.25
C LEU A 14 -0.90 15.20 22.53
N ALA A 15 -0.15 14.57 23.43
CA ALA A 15 -0.71 13.95 24.62
C ALA A 15 -1.46 14.94 25.52
N GLY A 16 -2.67 14.55 25.95
CA GLY A 16 -3.54 15.38 26.79
C GLY A 16 -4.25 16.55 26.08
N SER A 17 -4.13 16.67 24.75
CA SER A 17 -4.71 17.79 24.00
C SER A 17 -6.13 17.55 23.43
N GLU A 18 -6.74 16.38 23.69
CA GLU A 18 -7.98 15.89 23.04
C GLU A 18 -7.96 15.91 21.49
N THR A 19 -6.78 16.13 20.90
CA THR A 19 -6.61 16.30 19.45
C THR A 19 -6.75 14.97 18.72
N SER A 20 -7.37 15.01 17.53
CA SER A 20 -7.41 13.88 16.61
C SER A 20 -6.14 13.82 15.78
N PHE A 21 -5.55 12.63 15.70
CA PHE A 21 -4.35 12.37 14.92
C PHE A 21 -4.61 11.22 13.95
N LEU A 22 -4.27 11.42 12.68
CA LEU A 22 -4.39 10.39 11.65
C LEU A 22 -3.01 10.05 11.10
N PHE A 23 -2.58 8.81 11.33
CA PHE A 23 -1.38 8.27 10.70
C PHE A 23 -1.75 7.52 9.42
N VAL A 24 -1.30 8.03 8.27
CA VAL A 24 -1.51 7.38 6.97
C VAL A 24 -0.34 6.44 6.69
N SER A 25 -0.60 5.14 6.78
CA SER A 25 0.33 4.06 6.45
C SER A 25 0.09 3.60 5.00
N GLY A 26 0.00 2.30 4.75
CA GLY A 26 -0.40 1.71 3.47
C GLY A 26 -0.51 0.19 3.55
N SER A 27 -1.34 -0.40 2.69
CA SER A 27 -1.60 -1.84 2.66
C SER A 27 -0.33 -2.66 2.41
N GLY A 28 0.72 -2.06 1.83
CA GLY A 28 2.02 -2.69 1.61
C GLY A 28 2.72 -3.21 2.87
N VAL A 29 2.17 -2.98 4.06
CA VAL A 29 2.53 -3.74 5.27
C VAL A 29 2.21 -5.23 5.16
N LEU A 30 1.15 -5.57 4.42
CA LEU A 30 0.64 -6.91 4.12
C LEU A 30 1.31 -7.52 2.87
N LEU A 31 2.48 -7.01 2.49
CA LEU A 31 3.18 -7.45 1.29
C LEU A 31 3.57 -8.93 1.39
N GLN A 32 3.33 -9.67 0.32
CA GLN A 32 3.74 -11.07 0.13
C GLN A 32 4.54 -11.21 -1.16
N ARG A 33 5.71 -11.85 -1.09
CA ARG A 33 6.64 -11.99 -2.23
C ARG A 33 6.24 -13.13 -3.17
N THR A 34 5.13 -12.94 -3.87
CA THR A 34 4.51 -13.94 -4.77
C THR A 34 5.25 -14.16 -6.09
N GLY A 35 6.25 -13.34 -6.42
CA GLY A 35 7.02 -13.50 -7.67
C GLY A 35 6.20 -13.32 -8.95
N GLY A 36 5.05 -12.64 -8.86
CA GLY A 36 4.10 -12.48 -9.96
C GLY A 36 2.97 -13.52 -9.98
N ALA A 37 2.99 -14.53 -9.12
CA ALA A 37 1.90 -15.49 -8.98
C ALA A 37 0.69 -14.90 -8.22
N TRP A 38 -0.47 -15.54 -8.37
CA TRP A 38 -1.64 -15.22 -7.55
C TRP A 38 -1.44 -15.77 -6.12
N SER A 39 -2.03 -15.10 -5.13
CA SER A 39 -2.09 -15.57 -3.75
C SER A 39 -3.54 -15.50 -3.27
N GLU A 40 -4.00 -16.52 -2.56
CA GLU A 40 -5.32 -16.54 -1.92
C GLU A 40 -5.37 -15.68 -0.66
N ASP A 41 -4.23 -15.42 -0.04
CA ASP A 41 -4.11 -14.68 1.21
C ASP A 41 -4.64 -13.26 1.06
N SER A 42 -5.47 -12.86 2.02
CA SER A 42 -6.11 -11.55 2.05
C SER A 42 -6.50 -11.21 3.48
N PHE A 43 -5.96 -10.10 4.01
CA PHE A 43 -6.05 -9.78 5.43
C PHE A 43 -7.03 -8.62 5.70
N ALA A 44 -7.85 -8.76 6.73
CA ALA A 44 -8.57 -7.65 7.36
C ALA A 44 -7.65 -6.92 8.35
N GLU A 45 -8.17 -5.86 8.98
CA GLU A 45 -7.38 -4.89 9.76
C GLU A 45 -6.57 -5.51 10.92
N ASP A 46 -7.19 -6.44 11.67
CA ASP A 46 -6.56 -7.12 12.81
C ASP A 46 -6.34 -8.62 12.54
N ASP A 47 -6.46 -9.08 11.29
CA ASP A 47 -6.08 -10.45 10.94
C ASP A 47 -4.56 -10.63 11.18
N PRO A 48 -4.12 -11.77 11.74
CA PRO A 48 -2.69 -12.04 11.89
C PRO A 48 -2.05 -12.24 10.51
N PHE A 49 -0.83 -11.71 10.35
CA PHE A 49 -0.04 -11.87 9.13
C PHE A 49 1.46 -11.88 9.44
N THR A 50 2.25 -12.45 8.54
CA THR A 50 3.71 -12.42 8.64
C THR A 50 4.26 -11.17 7.98
N VAL A 51 4.99 -10.35 8.75
CA VAL A 51 5.61 -9.13 8.23
C VAL A 51 6.87 -9.49 7.43
N GLU A 52 6.85 -9.21 6.13
CA GLU A 52 8.03 -9.35 5.29
C GLU A 52 9.09 -8.28 5.63
N PRO A 53 10.40 -8.58 5.58
CA PRO A 53 11.46 -7.63 5.95
C PRO A 53 11.38 -6.25 5.24
N PRO A 54 11.05 -6.16 3.93
CA PRO A 54 10.85 -4.87 3.25
C PRO A 54 9.70 -4.01 3.82
N ALA A 55 8.77 -4.62 4.54
CA ALA A 55 7.61 -3.97 5.15
C ALA A 55 7.79 -3.63 6.64
N ALA A 56 8.83 -4.16 7.30
CA ALA A 56 9.00 -4.14 8.76
C ALA A 56 8.97 -2.75 9.43
N ARG A 57 9.35 -1.69 8.71
CA ARG A 57 9.30 -0.32 9.25
C ARG A 57 7.87 0.17 9.49
N ARG A 58 6.88 -0.31 8.73
CA ARG A 58 5.48 0.15 8.84
C ARG A 58 4.84 -0.23 10.18
N PRO A 59 4.77 -1.51 10.59
CA PRO A 59 4.12 -1.89 11.85
C PRO A 59 4.83 -1.28 13.06
N ALA A 60 6.17 -1.13 13.01
CA ALA A 60 6.95 -0.48 14.07
C ALA A 60 6.58 1.00 14.33
N VAL A 61 5.91 1.66 13.38
CA VAL A 61 5.39 3.04 13.53
C VAL A 61 3.88 3.03 13.79
N GLU A 62 3.14 2.09 13.20
CA GLU A 62 1.69 1.94 13.43
C GLU A 62 1.36 1.60 14.89
N GLU A 63 2.13 0.72 15.52
CA GLU A 63 1.90 0.27 16.91
C GLU A 63 1.95 1.43 17.91
N PRO A 64 3.01 2.27 17.97
CA PRO A 64 3.04 3.44 18.85
C PRO A 64 1.94 4.47 18.54
N ALA A 65 1.65 4.70 17.25
CA ALA A 65 0.56 5.59 16.85
C ALA A 65 -0.79 5.13 17.40
N ARG A 66 -1.09 3.82 17.35
CA ARG A 66 -2.31 3.26 17.95
C ARG A 66 -2.29 3.34 19.47
N ALA A 67 -1.15 3.07 20.09
CA ALA A 67 -0.98 3.09 21.55
C ALA A 67 -1.18 4.49 22.16
N ALA A 68 -1.00 5.56 21.37
CA ALA A 68 -1.28 6.93 21.80
C ALA A 68 -2.73 7.15 22.26
N ALA A 69 -3.66 6.27 21.87
CA ALA A 69 -5.03 6.25 22.39
C ALA A 69 -5.12 6.13 23.92
N GLY A 70 -4.11 5.53 24.57
CA GLY A 70 -4.02 5.47 26.03
C GLY A 70 -3.58 6.77 26.71
N ARG A 71 -3.36 7.86 25.96
CA ARG A 71 -2.84 9.15 26.42
C ARG A 71 -3.71 10.34 26.01
N ASP A 72 -5.02 10.11 25.94
CA ASP A 72 -6.04 11.10 25.56
C ASP A 72 -5.84 11.70 24.16
N VAL A 73 -5.17 10.97 23.26
CA VAL A 73 -5.05 11.31 21.83
C VAL A 73 -5.98 10.41 21.04
N ARG A 74 -6.89 10.98 20.24
CA ARG A 74 -7.70 10.19 19.30
C ARG A 74 -6.87 9.86 18.07
N ALA A 75 -5.94 8.93 18.23
CA ALA A 75 -5.03 8.47 17.19
C ALA A 75 -5.65 7.34 16.37
N ILE A 76 -5.58 7.43 15.04
CA ILE A 76 -6.15 6.45 14.10
C ILE A 76 -5.09 6.14 13.04
N VAL A 77 -4.98 4.87 12.66
CA VAL A 77 -4.14 4.41 11.55
C VAL A 77 -5.02 4.10 10.34
N LEU A 78 -4.71 4.70 9.20
CA LEU A 78 -5.35 4.39 7.92
C LEU A 78 -4.35 3.72 6.99
N ARG A 79 -4.66 2.51 6.53
CA ARG A 79 -3.89 1.80 5.49
C ARG A 79 -4.65 1.86 4.16
N PRO A 80 -4.38 2.85 3.30
CA PRO A 80 -4.90 2.81 1.95
C PRO A 80 -4.27 1.66 1.14
N GLY A 81 -5.05 1.08 0.24
CA GLY A 81 -4.54 0.21 -0.81
C GLY A 81 -3.65 0.98 -1.81
N MET A 82 -3.40 0.39 -2.97
CA MET A 82 -2.84 1.10 -4.11
C MET A 82 -3.77 2.27 -4.49
N VAL A 83 -3.34 3.49 -4.19
CA VAL A 83 -4.12 4.70 -4.46
C VAL A 83 -4.08 5.02 -5.94
N ARG A 84 -5.25 5.13 -6.55
CA ARG A 84 -5.43 5.53 -7.96
C ARG A 84 -6.04 6.91 -8.06
N GLY A 85 -5.62 7.66 -9.07
CA GLY A 85 -6.12 9.01 -9.33
C GLY A 85 -5.09 9.90 -10.01
N PRO A 86 -5.39 11.21 -10.15
CA PRO A 86 -4.44 12.18 -10.69
C PRO A 86 -3.11 12.18 -9.93
N GLY A 87 -2.00 12.17 -10.66
CA GLY A 87 -0.66 12.11 -10.05
C GLY A 87 -0.33 10.74 -9.42
N GLU A 88 -0.96 9.64 -9.86
CA GLU A 88 -0.57 8.29 -9.43
C GLU A 88 0.86 7.95 -9.90
N HIS A 89 1.71 7.54 -8.94
CA HIS A 89 3.09 7.09 -9.17
C HIS A 89 3.28 5.59 -8.93
N GLY A 90 2.19 4.84 -8.77
CA GLY A 90 2.17 3.42 -8.42
C GLY A 90 2.39 2.48 -9.62
N HIS A 91 1.69 1.36 -9.62
CA HIS A 91 1.92 0.29 -10.60
C HIS A 91 1.68 0.76 -12.03
N LEU A 92 0.70 1.63 -12.25
CA LEU A 92 0.41 2.21 -13.57
C LEU A 92 1.60 2.99 -14.14
N ALA A 93 2.25 3.81 -13.31
CA ALA A 93 3.41 4.61 -13.72
C ALA A 93 4.62 3.72 -14.05
N LEU A 94 4.87 2.69 -13.23
CA LEU A 94 5.95 1.73 -13.47
C LEU A 94 5.73 0.94 -14.76
N ILE A 95 4.49 0.49 -15.01
CA ILE A 95 4.15 -0.23 -16.23
C ILE A 95 4.29 0.68 -17.46
N ARG A 96 3.85 1.94 -17.39
CA ARG A 96 4.09 2.92 -18.47
C ARG A 96 5.59 3.13 -18.73
N ARG A 97 6.40 3.26 -17.68
CA ARG A 97 7.87 3.35 -17.79
C ARG A 97 8.48 2.13 -18.48
N SER A 98 7.90 0.94 -18.33
CA SER A 98 8.39 -0.26 -19.03
C SER A 98 8.19 -0.18 -20.55
N VAL A 99 7.13 0.49 -21.01
CA VAL A 99 6.91 0.76 -22.44
C VAL A 99 8.04 1.64 -22.96
N ASP A 100 8.37 2.72 -22.27
CA ASP A 100 9.45 3.62 -22.66
C ASP A 100 10.83 2.92 -22.70
N ARG A 101 11.02 1.93 -21.82
CA ARG A 101 12.30 1.20 -21.67
C ARG A 101 12.45 0.01 -22.60
N THR A 102 11.35 -0.63 -22.98
CA THR A 102 11.38 -1.95 -23.64
C THR A 102 10.52 -2.04 -24.89
N GLY A 103 9.68 -1.03 -25.15
CA GLY A 103 8.67 -1.06 -26.21
C GLY A 103 7.43 -1.90 -25.88
N ALA A 104 7.32 -2.46 -24.68
CA ALA A 104 6.21 -3.31 -24.26
C ALA A 104 5.71 -2.95 -22.85
N ALA A 105 4.42 -3.12 -22.62
CA ALA A 105 3.85 -2.99 -21.28
C ALA A 105 4.12 -4.28 -20.50
N CYS A 106 4.99 -4.18 -19.50
CA CYS A 106 5.57 -5.35 -18.85
C CYS A 106 4.87 -5.70 -17.53
N SER A 107 4.75 -6.99 -17.23
CA SER A 107 4.42 -7.56 -15.91
C SER A 107 5.53 -8.51 -15.45
N VAL A 108 5.52 -8.97 -14.20
CA VAL A 108 6.50 -9.96 -13.68
C VAL A 108 5.85 -11.33 -13.54
N GLY A 109 6.52 -12.39 -13.98
CA GLY A 109 6.03 -13.76 -13.88
C GLY A 109 4.65 -13.92 -14.53
N GLU A 110 3.71 -14.58 -13.85
CA GLU A 110 2.34 -14.74 -14.36
C GLU A 110 1.54 -13.43 -14.43
N GLY A 111 2.04 -12.34 -13.83
CA GLY A 111 1.36 -11.05 -13.74
C GLY A 111 0.06 -11.09 -12.94
N LEU A 112 -0.05 -12.07 -12.04
CA LEU A 112 -1.21 -12.28 -11.16
C LEU A 112 -1.01 -11.69 -9.75
N SER A 113 0.16 -11.12 -9.49
CA SER A 113 0.40 -10.28 -8.32
C SER A 113 -0.66 -9.18 -8.23
N THR A 114 -1.26 -9.04 -7.05
CA THR A 114 -2.47 -8.23 -6.88
C THR A 114 -2.38 -7.35 -5.64
N TYR A 115 -2.65 -6.06 -5.82
CA TYR A 115 -2.88 -5.12 -4.74
C TYR A 115 -4.36 -4.75 -4.68
N SER A 116 -4.91 -4.68 -3.46
CA SER A 116 -6.16 -3.95 -3.25
C SER A 116 -5.94 -2.48 -3.57
N HIS A 117 -6.87 -1.83 -4.25
CA HIS A 117 -6.77 -0.44 -4.70
C HIS A 117 -7.93 0.41 -4.19
N VAL A 118 -7.73 1.73 -4.21
CA VAL A 118 -8.72 2.72 -3.77
C VAL A 118 -8.53 4.01 -4.57
N HIS A 119 -9.60 4.76 -4.81
CA HIS A 119 -9.49 6.06 -5.46
C HIS A 119 -8.99 7.12 -4.46
N LEU A 120 -8.19 8.09 -4.90
CA LEU A 120 -7.66 9.17 -4.07
C LEU A 120 -8.76 9.92 -3.30
N ASP A 121 -9.87 10.22 -3.97
CA ASP A 121 -11.01 10.92 -3.34
C ASP A 121 -11.65 10.10 -2.21
N ASP A 122 -11.69 8.77 -2.34
CA ASP A 122 -12.19 7.90 -1.28
C ASP A 122 -11.25 7.86 -0.08
N VAL A 123 -9.94 7.92 -0.32
CA VAL A 123 -8.95 8.07 0.77
C VAL A 123 -9.15 9.40 1.48
N ALA A 124 -9.29 10.50 0.75
CA ALA A 124 -9.51 11.83 1.32
C ALA A 124 -10.82 11.88 2.14
N ARG A 125 -11.91 11.32 1.60
CA ARG A 125 -13.19 11.22 2.29
C ARG A 125 -13.05 10.42 3.59
N LEU A 126 -12.45 9.22 3.53
CA LEU A 126 -12.30 8.37 4.70
C LEU A 126 -11.36 8.99 5.75
N ALA A 127 -10.30 9.68 5.35
CA ALA A 127 -9.43 10.43 6.24
C ALA A 127 -10.21 11.51 7.02
N GLY A 128 -11.08 12.27 6.32
CA GLY A 128 -11.96 13.24 6.97
C GLY A 128 -12.91 12.60 7.98
N LEU A 129 -13.48 11.43 7.64
CA LEU A 129 -14.36 10.69 8.56
C LEU A 129 -13.61 10.16 9.79
N ALA A 130 -12.40 9.65 9.60
CA ALA A 130 -11.55 9.17 10.68
C ALA A 130 -11.23 10.32 11.66
N LEU A 131 -10.80 11.47 11.16
CA LEU A 131 -10.52 12.64 11.99
C LEU A 131 -11.76 13.15 12.74
N ALA A 132 -12.93 13.16 12.08
CA ALA A 132 -14.16 13.68 12.66
C ALA A 132 -14.77 12.76 13.73
N ARG A 133 -14.76 11.44 13.50
CA ARG A 133 -15.54 10.48 14.30
C ARG A 133 -14.94 9.09 14.43
N GLY A 134 -13.68 8.89 14.03
CA GLY A 134 -13.03 7.58 14.15
C GLY A 134 -12.81 7.18 15.61
N THR A 135 -12.62 5.89 15.84
CA THR A 135 -12.39 5.34 17.18
C THR A 135 -10.91 5.49 17.55
N ALA A 136 -10.61 5.95 18.76
CA ALA A 136 -9.22 6.03 19.24
C ALA A 136 -8.55 4.64 19.20
N GLY A 137 -7.33 4.58 18.67
CA GLY A 137 -6.54 3.35 18.49
C GLY A 137 -6.96 2.49 17.30
N ALA A 138 -7.95 2.94 16.52
CA ALA A 138 -8.43 2.20 15.36
C ALA A 138 -7.35 2.04 14.30
N LEU A 139 -7.42 0.89 13.62
CA LEU A 139 -6.75 0.63 12.37
C LEU A 139 -7.82 0.31 11.33
N ASP A 140 -7.80 1.06 10.24
CA ASP A 140 -8.79 1.00 9.16
C ASP A 140 -8.12 0.78 7.81
N HIS A 141 -8.71 -0.06 6.96
CA HIS A 141 -8.29 -0.21 5.56
C HIS A 141 -9.12 0.70 4.64
N ALA A 142 -8.47 1.36 3.67
CA ALA A 142 -9.15 2.08 2.59
C ALA A 142 -8.97 1.32 1.28
N VAL A 143 -9.94 0.46 0.92
CA VAL A 143 -9.89 -0.37 -0.29
C VAL A 143 -11.26 -0.56 -0.95
N ALA A 144 -11.28 -0.42 -2.28
CA ALA A 144 -12.47 -0.49 -3.12
C ALA A 144 -12.53 -1.77 -3.98
N GLY A 145 -11.39 -2.28 -4.44
CA GLY A 145 -11.31 -3.50 -5.26
C GLY A 145 -9.89 -4.01 -5.41
N GLU A 146 -9.69 -4.93 -6.35
CA GLU A 146 -8.39 -5.55 -6.64
C GLU A 146 -8.11 -5.50 -8.15
N THR A 147 -6.84 -5.42 -8.55
CA THR A 147 -6.45 -5.51 -9.97
C THR A 147 -5.09 -6.19 -10.11
N PRO A 148 -5.01 -7.34 -10.82
CA PRO A 148 -3.74 -7.98 -11.12
C PRO A 148 -2.86 -7.11 -12.03
N THR A 149 -1.54 -7.20 -11.86
CA THR A 149 -0.58 -6.41 -12.66
C THR A 149 -0.69 -6.64 -14.16
N ARG A 150 -0.99 -7.87 -14.61
CA ARG A 150 -1.20 -8.18 -16.04
C ARG A 150 -2.34 -7.37 -16.65
N TRP A 151 -3.43 -7.14 -15.90
CA TRP A 151 -4.57 -6.37 -16.41
C TRP A 151 -4.24 -4.89 -16.55
N ILE A 152 -3.38 -4.37 -15.66
CA ILE A 152 -2.84 -3.02 -15.80
C ILE A 152 -1.93 -2.95 -17.04
N ALA A 153 -1.07 -3.94 -17.26
CA ALA A 153 -0.22 -4.03 -18.43
C ALA A 153 -1.01 -4.12 -19.74
N GLU A 154 -2.07 -4.92 -19.80
CA GLU A 154 -2.98 -5.02 -20.94
C GLU A 154 -3.68 -3.68 -21.24
N ALA A 155 -4.15 -2.99 -20.19
CA ALA A 155 -4.76 -1.67 -20.34
C ALA A 155 -3.76 -0.65 -20.91
N VAL A 156 -2.53 -0.62 -20.39
CA VAL A 156 -1.45 0.26 -20.87
C VAL A 156 -1.03 -0.10 -22.30
N ALA A 157 -0.90 -1.39 -22.61
CA ALA A 157 -0.55 -1.87 -23.95
C ALA A 157 -1.56 -1.37 -24.99
N ARG A 158 -2.86 -1.51 -24.68
CA ARG A 158 -3.95 -1.01 -25.54
C ARG A 158 -3.91 0.51 -25.67
N GLU A 159 -3.66 1.25 -24.59
CA GLU A 159 -3.54 2.71 -24.61
C GLU A 159 -2.35 3.17 -25.48
N ARG A 160 -1.23 2.45 -25.43
CA ARG A 160 0.03 2.80 -26.11
C ARG A 160 0.19 2.18 -27.49
N GLY A 161 -0.71 1.28 -27.90
CA GLY A 161 -0.61 0.56 -29.16
C GLY A 161 0.60 -0.38 -29.23
N CYS A 162 0.99 -0.99 -28.10
CA CYS A 162 2.13 -1.92 -28.02
C CYS A 162 1.71 -3.31 -27.51
N ALA A 163 2.63 -4.27 -27.52
CA ALA A 163 2.41 -5.60 -26.94
C ALA A 163 2.55 -5.60 -25.41
N THR A 164 2.03 -6.64 -24.76
CA THR A 164 2.37 -6.99 -23.38
C THR A 164 3.57 -7.94 -23.35
N ARG A 165 4.35 -7.90 -22.26
CA ARG A 165 5.47 -8.83 -22.04
C ARG A 165 5.55 -9.27 -20.58
N SER A 166 5.66 -10.56 -20.33
CA SER A 166 6.02 -11.07 -19.00
C SER A 166 7.54 -11.09 -18.85
N LEU A 167 8.03 -10.58 -17.72
CA LEU A 167 9.44 -10.55 -17.37
C LEU A 167 9.77 -11.57 -16.29
N THR A 168 10.96 -12.15 -16.38
CA THR A 168 11.59 -12.82 -15.25
C THR A 168 11.94 -11.80 -14.15
N PRO A 169 12.10 -12.24 -12.88
CA PRO A 169 12.52 -11.34 -11.80
C PRO A 169 13.84 -10.60 -12.08
N ALA A 170 14.77 -11.24 -12.79
CA ALA A 170 16.04 -10.64 -13.18
C ALA A 170 15.85 -9.51 -14.20
N GLU A 171 15.09 -9.76 -15.28
CA GLU A 171 14.76 -8.72 -16.27
C GLU A 171 13.98 -7.57 -15.65
N ALA A 172 13.03 -7.87 -14.77
CA ALA A 172 12.25 -6.87 -14.05
C ALA A 172 13.17 -5.94 -13.24
N THR A 173 14.20 -6.49 -12.59
CA THR A 173 15.20 -5.71 -11.87
C THR A 173 16.02 -4.81 -12.80
N THR A 174 16.34 -5.25 -14.02
CA THR A 174 17.01 -4.41 -15.02
C THR A 174 16.11 -3.29 -15.54
N VAL A 175 14.81 -3.53 -15.70
CA VAL A 175 13.85 -2.54 -16.21
C VAL A 175 13.51 -1.51 -15.15
N TRP A 176 13.17 -1.95 -13.94
CA TRP A 176 12.61 -1.09 -12.91
C TRP A 176 13.57 -0.77 -11.75
N GLY A 177 14.57 -1.62 -11.51
CA GLY A 177 15.32 -1.65 -10.25
C GLY A 177 14.71 -2.63 -9.26
N ALA A 178 15.49 -3.05 -8.26
CA ALA A 178 15.12 -4.16 -7.38
C ALA A 178 13.85 -3.90 -6.57
N PHE A 179 13.67 -2.68 -6.06
CA PHE A 179 12.51 -2.35 -5.23
C PHE A 179 11.21 -2.32 -6.04
N ASP A 180 11.20 -1.64 -7.18
CA ASP A 180 10.01 -1.53 -8.03
C ASP A 180 9.65 -2.89 -8.66
N ALA A 181 10.66 -3.68 -9.05
CA ALA A 181 10.44 -5.06 -9.49
C ALA A 181 9.81 -5.92 -8.40
N LEU A 182 10.25 -5.78 -7.15
CA LEU A 182 9.63 -6.44 -5.99
C LEU A 182 8.18 -6.02 -5.82
N ILE A 183 7.87 -4.72 -5.87
CA ILE A 183 6.50 -4.23 -5.69
C ILE A 183 5.58 -4.76 -6.80
N LEU A 184 6.00 -4.75 -8.05
CA LEU A 184 5.22 -5.30 -9.16
C LEU A 184 5.07 -6.84 -9.11
N ALA A 185 5.98 -7.54 -8.44
CA ALA A 185 5.93 -8.99 -8.31
C ALA A 185 5.19 -9.46 -7.04
N ALA A 186 4.92 -8.57 -6.11
CA ALA A 186 4.34 -8.89 -4.81
C ALA A 186 2.82 -8.70 -4.80
N SER A 187 2.15 -9.38 -3.88
CA SER A 187 0.73 -9.17 -3.58
C SER A 187 0.56 -8.45 -2.26
N SER A 188 -0.50 -7.63 -2.15
CA SER A 188 -0.90 -6.94 -0.93
C SER A 188 -2.43 -6.82 -0.97
N ARG A 189 -3.07 -7.96 -0.77
CA ARG A 189 -4.53 -8.13 -0.80
C ARG A 189 -5.09 -7.92 0.59
N CYS A 190 -6.10 -7.08 0.69
CA CYS A 190 -6.77 -6.81 1.95
C CYS A 190 -8.24 -6.47 1.81
N ARG A 191 -8.96 -6.71 2.90
CA ARG A 191 -10.40 -6.46 3.07
C ARG A 191 -10.60 -5.31 4.05
N ALA A 192 -11.72 -4.61 3.92
CA ALA A 192 -12.06 -3.48 4.80
C ALA A 192 -13.45 -3.62 5.45
N PRO A 193 -13.69 -4.64 6.29
CA PRO A 193 -14.97 -4.81 6.99
C PRO A 193 -15.35 -3.63 7.92
N ARG A 194 -14.38 -2.79 8.32
CA ARG A 194 -14.65 -1.61 9.18
C ARG A 194 -15.18 -0.39 8.43
N THR A 195 -14.70 -0.18 7.21
CA THR A 195 -14.98 1.06 6.44
C THR A 195 -16.01 0.87 5.33
N ARG A 196 -16.53 -0.35 5.15
CA ARG A 196 -17.60 -0.70 4.19
C ARG A 196 -19.02 -0.73 4.81
N ARG A 197 -19.23 -0.08 5.95
CA ARG A 197 -20.53 -0.01 6.63
C ARG A 197 -21.34 1.22 6.22
#